data_AF-A0A6P0WSJ8-F1
#
_entry.id   AF-A0A6P0WSJ8-F1
#
_cell.length_a   1.000
_cell.length_b   1.000
_cell.length_c   1.000
_cell.angle_alpha   90.00
_cell.angle_beta   90.00
_cell.angle_gamma   90.00
#
_symmetry.space_group_name_H-M   'P 1'
#
loop_
_entity.id
_entity.type
_entity.pdbx_description
1 polymer ?
#
loop_
_entity_poly.entity_id
_entity_poly.type
_entity_poly.pdbx_seq_one_letter_code
_entity_poly.pdbx_strand_id
1 'polypeptide(L)'
;MFTLTCHQWVAPAFAWAEVGSVLRKKVRLGAITTSQAIGFYDDFCQMPVDYLDSNAIRAKTWEIAQQFSLATLYDAAFLAVAELESAEFWTADQSLLNTLTPCPTYVRKLEA
;
A
#
# COMPACT_ATOMS: atom_id res chain seq x y z
N MET A 1 -23.47 -22.77 7.29
CA MET A 1 -22.95 -22.30 5.99
C MET A 1 -21.65 -21.59 6.29
N PHE A 2 -20.51 -22.28 6.12
CA PHE A 2 -19.20 -21.71 6.42
C PHE A 2 -18.85 -20.72 5.30
N THR A 3 -18.97 -19.43 5.57
CA THR A 3 -18.30 -18.42 4.74
C THR A 3 -16.82 -18.51 5.07
N LEU A 4 -16.05 -19.17 4.21
CA LEU A 4 -14.62 -18.92 4.13
C LEU A 4 -14.50 -17.44 3.74
N THR A 5 -14.18 -16.57 4.69
CA THR A 5 -13.81 -15.19 4.39
C THR A 5 -12.49 -15.24 3.63
N CYS A 6 -12.59 -15.24 2.29
CA CYS A 6 -11.44 -14.99 1.45
C CYS A 6 -10.97 -13.57 1.79
N HIS A 7 -9.84 -13.45 2.49
CA HIS A 7 -9.27 -12.14 2.77
C HIS A 7 -8.76 -11.59 1.45
N GLN A 8 -9.45 -10.58 0.92
CA GLN A 8 -9.13 -9.95 -0.36
C GLN A 8 -8.14 -8.82 -0.09
N TRP A 9 -6.96 -8.88 -0.71
CA TRP A 9 -5.97 -7.81 -0.63
C TRP A 9 -6.30 -6.77 -1.69
N VAL A 10 -6.31 -5.50 -1.33
CA VAL A 10 -6.54 -4.39 -2.26
C VAL A 10 -5.37 -3.42 -2.22
N ALA A 11 -5.00 -2.85 -3.36
CA ALA A 11 -3.93 -1.86 -3.44
C ALA A 11 -4.18 -0.87 -4.60
N PRO A 12 -3.57 0.33 -4.55
CA PRO A 12 -3.55 1.23 -5.71
C PRO A 12 -2.91 0.56 -6.93
N ALA A 13 -3.38 0.87 -8.13
CA ALA A 13 -2.92 0.24 -9.37
C ALA A 13 -1.42 0.37 -9.69
N PHE A 14 -0.69 1.22 -8.98
CA PHE A 14 0.76 1.40 -9.12
C PHE A 14 1.58 0.66 -8.05
N ALA A 15 0.96 0.00 -7.06
CA ALA A 15 1.67 -0.57 -5.91
C ALA A 15 2.72 -1.63 -6.31
N TRP A 16 2.47 -2.40 -7.38
CA TRP A 16 3.45 -3.34 -7.94
C TRP A 16 4.75 -2.65 -8.35
N ALA A 17 4.66 -1.44 -8.88
CA ALA A 17 5.81 -0.68 -9.33
C ALA A 17 6.63 -0.16 -8.14
N GLU A 18 5.98 0.18 -7.02
CA GLU A 18 6.66 0.58 -5.79
C GLU A 18 7.44 -0.59 -5.18
N VAL A 19 6.82 -1.76 -5.05
CA VAL A 19 7.48 -2.98 -4.56
C VAL A 19 8.68 -3.33 -5.45
N GLY A 20 8.48 -3.37 -6.76
CA GLY A 20 9.56 -3.62 -7.72
C GLY A 20 10.69 -2.60 -7.61
N SER A 21 10.37 -1.31 -7.43
CA SER A 21 11.35 -0.25 -7.27
C SER A 21 12.19 -0.39 -6.00
N VAL A 22 11.57 -0.80 -4.89
CA VAL A 22 12.28 -1.11 -3.63
C VAL A 22 13.23 -2.29 -3.82
N LEU A 23 12.79 -3.36 -4.47
CA LEU A 23 13.64 -4.53 -4.75
C LEU A 23 14.82 -4.16 -5.65
N ARG A 24 14.61 -3.40 -6.74
CA ARG A 24 15.72 -2.90 -7.58
C ARG A 24 16.69 -2.01 -6.82
N LYS A 25 16.18 -1.16 -5.92
CA LYS A 25 17.02 -0.33 -5.04
C LYS A 25 17.87 -1.20 -4.13
N LYS A 26 17.32 -2.25 -3.53
CA LYS A 26 18.06 -3.20 -2.68
C LYS A 26 19.17 -3.92 -3.46
N VAL A 27 18.91 -4.33 -4.71
CA VAL A 27 19.95 -4.90 -5.60
C VAL A 27 21.09 -3.92 -5.83
N ARG A 28 20.76 -2.67 -6.21
CA ARG A 28 21.76 -1.62 -6.43
C ARG A 28 22.62 -1.31 -5.21
N LEU A 29 22.05 -1.46 -4.01
CA LEU A 29 22.74 -1.26 -2.75
C LEU A 29 23.50 -2.51 -2.28
N GLY A 30 23.47 -3.61 -3.04
CA GLY A 30 24.12 -4.88 -2.68
C GLY A 30 23.46 -5.62 -1.51
N ALA A 31 22.26 -5.22 -1.10
CA ALA A 31 21.56 -5.81 0.05
C ALA A 31 20.94 -7.18 -0.29
N ILE A 32 20.59 -7.40 -1.55
CA ILE A 32 20.12 -8.68 -2.10
C ILE A 32 20.72 -8.88 -3.49
N THR A 33 20.80 -10.12 -3.94
CA THR A 33 21.21 -10.45 -5.31
C THR A 33 20.09 -10.20 -6.31
N THR A 34 20.44 -10.06 -7.59
CA THR A 34 19.45 -9.98 -8.69
C THR A 34 18.51 -11.18 -8.71
N SER A 35 19.03 -12.39 -8.48
CA SER A 35 18.21 -13.62 -8.47
C SER A 35 17.21 -13.64 -7.33
N GLN A 36 17.60 -13.21 -6.12
CA GLN A 36 16.67 -13.06 -5.00
C GLN A 36 15.58 -12.04 -5.30
N ALA A 37 15.94 -10.89 -5.88
CA ALA A 37 14.96 -9.86 -6.23
C ALA A 37 13.94 -10.33 -7.28
N ILE A 38 14.37 -11.12 -8.26
CA ILE A 38 13.47 -11.74 -9.25
C ILE A 38 12.49 -12.68 -8.55
N GLY A 39 12.99 -13.58 -7.69
CA GLY A 39 12.13 -14.50 -6.92
C GLY A 39 11.12 -13.76 -6.05
N PHE A 40 11.56 -12.79 -5.24
CA PHE A 40 10.67 -12.01 -4.37
C PHE A 40 9.62 -11.21 -5.15
N TYR A 41 9.99 -10.69 -6.33
CA TYR A 41 9.05 -9.94 -7.15
C TYR A 41 8.02 -10.85 -7.83
N ASP A 42 8.43 -12.04 -8.27
CA ASP A 42 7.52 -13.05 -8.81
C ASP A 42 6.54 -13.53 -7.74
N ASP A 43 7.04 -13.90 -6.55
CA ASP A 43 6.21 -14.30 -5.40
C ASP A 43 5.16 -13.22 -5.06
N PHE A 44 5.56 -11.95 -5.02
CA PHE A 44 4.65 -10.83 -4.80
C PHE A 44 3.61 -10.69 -5.91
N CYS A 45 4.00 -10.82 -7.18
CA CYS A 45 3.08 -10.72 -8.32
C CYS A 45 2.05 -11.85 -8.37
N GLN A 46 2.33 -13.01 -7.76
CA GLN A 46 1.38 -14.12 -7.65
C GLN A 46 0.39 -13.97 -6.47
N MET A 47 0.57 -12.97 -5.60
CA MET A 47 -0.38 -12.71 -4.53
C MET A 47 -1.74 -12.25 -5.10
N PRO A 48 -2.87 -12.69 -4.52
CA PRO A 48 -4.20 -12.28 -4.98
C PRO A 48 -4.53 -10.86 -4.50
N VAL A 49 -3.85 -9.87 -5.09
CA VAL A 49 -4.06 -8.43 -4.85
C VAL A 49 -4.90 -7.84 -5.97
N ASP A 50 -6.03 -7.24 -5.62
CA ASP A 50 -6.83 -6.45 -6.54
C ASP A 50 -6.27 -5.03 -6.63
N TYR A 51 -5.78 -4.71 -7.82
CA TYR A 51 -5.19 -3.42 -8.16
C TYR A 51 -6.29 -2.47 -8.64
N LEU A 52 -6.60 -1.47 -7.83
CA LEU A 52 -7.74 -0.58 -8.08
C LEU A 52 -7.29 0.77 -8.65
N ASP A 53 -8.02 1.22 -9.66
CA ASP A 53 -7.95 2.58 -10.23
C ASP A 53 -9.34 3.02 -10.65
N SER A 54 -9.81 4.13 -10.09
CA SER A 54 -11.09 4.73 -10.44
C SER A 54 -11.05 6.24 -10.19
N ASN A 55 -11.95 6.99 -10.84
CA ASN A 55 -12.08 8.42 -10.58
C ASN A 55 -12.41 8.71 -9.10
N ALA A 56 -13.17 7.83 -8.44
CA ALA A 56 -13.47 7.94 -7.01
C ALA A 56 -12.20 7.80 -6.16
N ILE A 57 -11.33 6.83 -6.48
CA ILE A 57 -10.04 6.65 -5.80
C ILE A 57 -9.16 7.88 -5.99
N ARG A 58 -9.06 8.42 -7.23
CA ARG A 58 -8.25 9.61 -7.51
C ARG A 58 -8.75 10.86 -6.77
N ALA A 59 -10.06 11.05 -6.72
CA ALA A 59 -10.67 12.15 -5.97
C ALA A 59 -10.42 12.02 -4.46
N LYS A 60 -10.67 10.84 -3.88
CA LYS A 60 -10.42 10.55 -2.47
C LYS A 60 -8.94 10.69 -2.10
N THR A 61 -8.04 10.23 -2.97
CA THR A 61 -6.59 10.38 -2.82
C THR A 61 -6.20 11.85 -2.67
N TRP A 62 -6.75 12.72 -3.53
CA TRP A 62 -6.50 14.16 -3.46
C TRP A 62 -7.06 14.80 -2.18
N GLU A 63 -8.27 14.42 -1.77
CA GLU A 63 -8.89 14.87 -0.51
C GLU A 63 -8.03 14.52 0.71
N ILE A 64 -7.60 13.26 0.82
CA ILE A 64 -6.76 12.77 1.92
C ILE A 64 -5.40 13.47 1.93
N ALA A 65 -4.76 13.63 0.77
CA ALA A 65 -3.48 14.33 0.68
C ALA A 65 -3.58 15.77 1.17
N GLN A 66 -4.65 16.49 0.82
CA GLN A 66 -4.90 17.84 1.34
C GLN A 66 -5.20 17.83 2.85
N GLN A 67 -6.08 16.93 3.30
CA GLN A 67 -6.48 16.82 4.70
C GLN A 67 -5.27 16.64 5.64
N PHE A 68 -4.33 15.78 5.26
CA PHE A 68 -3.14 15.48 6.07
C PHE A 68 -1.89 16.23 5.61
N SER A 69 -2.03 17.18 4.67
CA SER A 69 -0.91 17.95 4.11
C SER A 69 0.25 17.07 3.61
N LEU A 70 -0.07 15.93 2.98
CA LEU A 70 0.92 15.01 2.43
C LEU A 70 1.59 15.63 1.20
N ALA A 71 2.91 15.53 1.12
CA ALA A 71 3.69 16.12 0.03
C ALA A 71 3.46 15.43 -1.32
N THR A 72 3.01 14.17 -1.31
CA THR A 72 2.75 13.37 -2.50
C THR A 72 1.45 12.59 -2.37
N LEU A 73 0.97 12.03 -3.48
CA LEU A 73 -0.26 11.24 -3.53
C LEU A 73 -0.06 9.75 -3.23
N TYR A 74 1.18 9.27 -3.07
CA TYR A 74 1.47 7.84 -2.94
C TYR A 74 0.83 7.25 -1.69
N ASP A 75 1.19 7.75 -0.51
CA ASP A 75 0.60 7.30 0.76
C ASP A 75 -0.91 7.55 0.80
N ALA A 76 -1.35 8.69 0.26
CA ALA A 76 -2.76 9.06 0.21
C ALA A 76 -3.60 8.07 -0.63
N ALA A 77 -3.02 7.47 -1.67
CA ALA A 77 -3.73 6.52 -2.51
C ALA A 77 -3.99 5.19 -1.79
N PHE A 78 -3.05 4.71 -0.98
CA PHE A 78 -3.27 3.53 -0.15
C PHE A 78 -4.38 3.77 0.88
N LEU A 79 -4.37 4.94 1.53
CA LEU A 79 -5.42 5.34 2.45
C LEU A 79 -6.78 5.43 1.74
N ALA A 80 -6.83 6.03 0.55
CA ALA A 80 -8.05 6.16 -0.25
C ALA A 80 -8.64 4.80 -0.66
N VAL A 81 -7.80 3.87 -1.11
CA VAL A 81 -8.21 2.51 -1.45
C VAL A 81 -8.77 1.81 -0.21
N ALA A 82 -8.07 1.88 0.93
CA ALA A 82 -8.52 1.25 2.15
C ALA A 82 -9.86 1.82 2.65
N GLU A 83 -10.03 3.14 2.59
CA GLU A 83 -11.28 3.80 3.00
C GLU A 83 -12.46 3.41 2.12
N LEU A 84 -12.30 3.43 0.79
CA LEU A 84 -13.38 3.15 -0.15
C LEU A 84 -13.80 1.68 -0.15
N GLU A 85 -12.85 0.77 0.04
CA GLU A 85 -13.10 -0.68 0.11
C GLU A 85 -13.42 -1.15 1.53
N SER A 86 -13.51 -0.24 2.51
CA SER A 86 -13.71 -0.59 3.93
C SER A 86 -12.69 -1.60 4.46
N ALA A 87 -11.45 -1.52 3.96
CA ALA A 87 -10.34 -2.40 4.33
C ALA A 87 -9.49 -1.80 5.45
N GLU A 88 -8.79 -2.65 6.20
CA GLU A 88 -7.76 -2.17 7.12
C GLU A 88 -6.48 -1.79 6.36
N PHE A 89 -5.92 -0.63 6.69
CA PHE A 89 -4.62 -0.20 6.18
C PHE A 89 -3.53 -0.47 7.20
N TRP A 90 -2.63 -1.40 6.88
CA TRP A 90 -1.49 -1.76 7.72
C TRP A 90 -0.21 -1.13 7.18
N THR A 91 0.50 -0.38 8.01
CA THR A 91 1.77 0.24 7.64
C THR A 91 2.82 0.14 8.73
N ALA A 92 4.07 -0.06 8.32
CA ALA A 92 5.25 0.05 9.18
C ALA A 92 5.88 1.47 9.14
N ASP A 93 5.29 2.41 8.37
CA ASP A 93 5.80 3.77 8.26
C ASP A 93 5.37 4.62 9.47
N GLN A 94 6.29 4.77 10.41
CA GLN A 94 6.08 5.60 11.60
C GLN A 94 5.93 7.09 11.27
N SER A 95 6.56 7.58 10.20
CA SER A 95 6.46 8.98 9.79
C SER A 95 5.06 9.29 9.25
N LEU A 96 4.50 8.38 8.44
CA LEU A 96 3.12 8.48 7.99
C LEU A 96 2.16 8.45 9.19
N LEU A 97 2.31 7.49 10.10
CA LEU A 97 1.47 7.38 11.30
C LEU A 97 1.51 8.65 12.17
N ASN A 98 2.67 9.28 12.31
CA ASN A 98 2.81 10.54 13.06
C ASN A 98 2.13 11.72 12.36
N THR A 99 1.97 11.65 11.03
CA THR A 99 1.32 12.69 10.21
C THR A 99 -0.21 12.59 10.28
N LEU A 100 -0.74 11.37 10.38
CA LEU A 100 -2.18 11.10 10.42
C LEU A 100 -2.80 11.48 11.78
N THR A 101 -3.16 12.75 11.94
CA THR A 101 -3.76 13.28 13.19
C THR A 101 -5.07 14.05 12.91
N PRO A 102 -6.24 13.58 13.38
CA PRO A 102 -6.45 12.29 14.05
C PRO A 102 -6.20 11.12 13.11
N CYS A 103 -5.71 10.00 13.66
CA CYS A 103 -5.45 8.80 12.89
C CYS A 103 -6.78 8.15 12.46
N PRO A 104 -6.99 7.86 11.17
CA PRO A 104 -8.21 7.21 10.72
C PRO A 104 -8.40 5.83 11.37
N THR A 105 -9.65 5.47 11.66
CA THR A 105 -9.98 4.25 12.42
C THR A 105 -9.68 2.94 11.67
N TYR A 106 -9.41 3.00 10.37
CA TYR A 106 -9.00 1.85 9.55
C TYR A 106 -7.48 1.69 9.47
N VAL A 107 -6.70 2.63 10.02
CA VAL A 107 -5.23 2.57 10.00
C VAL A 107 -4.71 1.76 11.19
N ARG A 108 -3.71 0.91 10.92
CA ARG A 108 -3.06 0.02 11.88
C ARG A 108 -1.55 0.13 11.72
N LYS A 109 -0.85 0.12 12.85
CA LYS A 109 0.59 -0.03 12.89
C LYS A 109 0.94 -1.50 12.75
N LEU A 110 1.80 -1.84 11.80
CA LEU A 110 2.39 -3.17 11.71
C LEU A 110 3.51 -3.27 12.77
N GLU A 111 3.31 -4.13 13.78
CA GLU A 111 4.36 -4.47 14.74
C GLU A 111 5.29 -5.52 14.12
N ALA A 112 6.60 -5.31 14.25
CA ALA A 112 7.64 -6.19 13.74
C ALA A 112 8.32 -6.96 14.87
#